data_AF-A0A7Y2CWM9-F1
#
_entry.id   AF-A0A7Y2CWM9-F1
#
_cell.length_a   1.000
_cell.length_b   1.000
_cell.length_c   1.000
_cell.angle_alpha   90.00
_cell.angle_beta   90.00
_cell.angle_gamma   90.00
#
_symmetry.space_group_name_H-M   'P 1'
#
loop_
_entity.id
_entity.type
_entity.pdbx_description
1 polymer ?
#
loop_
_entity_poly.entity_id
_entity_poly.type
_entity_poly.pdbx_seq_one_letter_code
_entity_poly.pdbx_strand_id
1 'polypeptide(L)' 'MQEPAITEEIIAAHGFTPEEWAEVIRILNREPNYTEMGIFSAMWNEHCSYKSSKKWLRTLPT' A
#
# COMPACT_ATOMS: atom_id res chain seq x y z
N MET A 1 22.67 -2.66 -8.02
CA MET A 1 21.91 -1.40 -7.86
C MET A 1 21.66 -1.23 -6.37
N GLN A 2 21.93 -0.06 -5.81
CA GLN A 2 21.68 0.22 -4.41
C GLN A 2 20.26 0.78 -4.33
N GLU A 3 19.38 0.12 -3.57
CA GLU A 3 18.02 0.61 -3.38
C GLU A 3 18.05 1.88 -2.51
N PRO A 4 17.22 2.89 -2.82
CA PRO A 4 17.16 4.09 -2.00
C PRO A 4 16.63 3.77 -0.60
N ALA A 5 17.10 4.51 0.40
CA ALA A 5 16.59 4.37 1.76
C ALA A 5 15.10 4.77 1.81
N ILE A 6 14.29 4.01 2.53
CA ILE A 6 12.87 4.29 2.70
C ILE A 6 12.71 5.35 3.79
N THR A 7 12.37 6.58 3.41
CA THR A 7 12.06 7.69 4.32
C THR A 7 10.56 7.94 4.40
N GLU A 8 10.09 8.65 5.43
CA GLU A 8 8.69 9.05 5.57
C GLU A 8 8.17 9.83 4.35
N GLU A 9 9.02 10.67 3.76
CA GLU A 9 8.71 11.45 2.55
C GLU A 9 8.49 10.53 1.34
N ILE A 10 9.32 9.48 1.19
CA ILE A 10 9.18 8.50 0.12
C ILE A 10 7.94 7.64 0.33
N ILE A 11 7.64 7.24 1.57
CA ILE A 11 6.43 6.49 1.90
C ILE A 11 5.18 7.31 1.53
N ALA A 12 5.14 8.59 1.94
CA ALA A 12 4.05 9.49 1.61
C ALA A 12 3.95 9.75 0.09
N ALA A 13 5.09 9.89 -0.61
CA ALA A 13 5.12 10.05 -2.07
C ALA A 13 4.58 8.83 -2.82
N HIS A 14 4.66 7.63 -2.23
CA HIS A 14 4.05 6.40 -2.75
C HIS A 14 2.57 6.25 -2.39
N GLY A 15 1.97 7.26 -1.75
CA GLY A 15 0.54 7.34 -1.49
C GLY A 15 0.08 6.55 -0.26
N PHE A 16 0.99 6.12 0.61
CA PHE A 16 0.64 5.47 1.86
C PHE A 16 0.29 6.49 2.94
N THR A 17 -0.76 6.21 3.71
CA THR A 17 -0.91 6.84 5.04
C THR A 17 0.00 6.15 6.07
N PRO A 18 0.28 6.79 7.22
CA PRO A 18 1.05 6.15 8.30
C PRO A 18 0.44 4.81 8.76
N GLU A 19 -0.88 4.71 8.78
CA GLU A 19 -1.61 3.50 9.17
C GLU A 19 -1.45 2.39 8.12
N GLU A 20 -1.52 2.74 6.83
CA GLU A 20 -1.31 1.78 5.74
C GLU A 20 0.12 1.26 5.74
N TRP A 21 1.09 2.13 5.99
CA TRP A 21 2.49 1.71 6.09
C TRP A 21 2.75 0.80 7.29
N ALA A 22 2.17 1.12 8.45
CA ALA A 22 2.21 0.25 9.62
C ALA A 22 1.58 -1.13 9.34
N GLU A 23 0.50 -1.17 8.57
CA GLU A 23 -0.14 -2.41 8.13
C GLU A 23 0.75 -3.22 7.19
N VAL A 24 1.48 -2.58 6.26
CA VAL A 24 2.47 -3.26 5.40
C VAL A 24 3.55 -3.93 6.24
N ILE A 25 4.12 -3.22 7.22
CA ILE A 25 5.13 -3.78 8.14
C ILE A 25 4.53 -4.95 8.93
N ARG A 26 3.28 -4.82 9.40
CA ARG A 26 2.58 -5.87 10.14
C ARG A 26 2.34 -7.12 9.30
N ILE A 27 1.96 -6.96 8.03
CA ILE A 27 1.73 -8.08 7.10
C ILE A 27 3.03 -8.82 6.79
N LEU A 28 4.12 -8.09 6.58
CA LEU A 28 5.43 -8.66 6.25
C LEU A 28 6.19 -9.18 7.47
N ASN A 29 5.85 -8.70 8.68
CA ASN A 29 6.55 -8.98 9.93
C ASN A 29 8.06 -8.65 9.89
N ARG A 30 8.43 -7.66 9.08
CA ARG A 30 9.77 -7.10 8.93
C ARG A 30 9.68 -5.77 8.17
N GLU A 31 10.80 -5.05 8.08
CA GLU A 31 10.88 -3.89 7.20
C GLU A 31 10.82 -4.33 5.72
N PRO A 32 9.92 -3.74 4.91
CA PRO A 32 9.90 -3.92 3.46
C PRO A 32 11.12 -3.28 2.80
N ASN A 33 11.55 -3.84 1.67
CA ASN A 33 12.51 -3.18 0.79
C ASN A 33 11.80 -2.22 -0.21
N TYR A 34 12.59 -1.46 -0.97
CA TYR A 34 12.03 -0.45 -1.88
C TYR A 34 11.14 -1.06 -2.97
N THR A 35 11.53 -2.23 -3.48
CA THR A 35 10.77 -2.96 -4.49
C THR A 35 9.41 -3.41 -3.93
N GLU A 36 9.39 -3.95 -2.71
CA GLU A 36 8.17 -4.37 -2.01
C GLU A 36 7.23 -3.19 -1.74
N MET A 37 7.78 -2.06 -1.29
CA MET A 37 7.03 -0.81 -1.14
C MET A 37 6.34 -0.40 -2.45
N GLY A 38 7.06 -0.46 -3.58
CA GLY A 38 6.50 -0.17 -4.90
C GLY A 38 5.35 -1.11 -5.28
N ILE A 39 5.47 -2.40 -4.98
CA ILE A 39 4.42 -3.39 -5.21
C ILE A 39 3.17 -3.06 -4.37
N PHE A 40 3.34 -2.79 -3.07
CA PHE A 40 2.22 -2.42 -2.20
C PHE A 40 1.54 -1.13 -2.67
N SER A 41 2.31 -0.13 -3.09
CA SER A 41 1.80 1.15 -3.59
C SER A 41 0.90 0.94 -4.82
N ALA A 42 1.35 0.13 -5.77
CA ALA A 42 0.55 -0.20 -6.96
C ALA A 42 -0.70 -1.01 -6.61
N MET A 43 -0.61 -1.97 -5.69
CA MET A 43 -1.73 -2.86 -5.37
C MET A 43 -2.80 -2.23 -4.48
N TRP A 44 -2.41 -1.31 -3.61
CA TRP A 44 -3.32 -0.71 -2.62
C TRP A 44 -3.90 0.64 -3.07
N ASN A 45 -3.54 1.10 -4.27
CA ASN A 45 -4.20 2.23 -4.90
C ASN A 45 -5.68 1.91 -5.23
N GLU A 46 -6.48 2.94 -5.45
CA GLU A 46 -7.92 2.78 -5.74
C GLU A 46 -8.16 1.94 -7.01
N HIS A 47 -7.34 2.13 -8.05
CA HIS A 47 -7.53 1.49 -9.34
C HIS A 47 -7.46 -0.05 -9.24
N CYS A 48 -6.53 -0.58 -8.45
CA CYS A 48 -6.36 -2.01 -8.28
C CYS A 48 -7.17 -2.59 -7.11
N SER A 49 -7.31 -1.85 -6.01
CA SER A 49 -7.93 -2.37 -4.78
C SER A 49 -9.44 -2.15 -4.70
N TYR A 50 -10.00 -1.24 -5.51
CA TYR A 50 -11.39 -0.79 -5.41
C TYR A 50 -11.74 -0.30 -4.00
N LYS A 51 -10.78 0.31 -3.28
CA LYS A 51 -10.89 0.60 -1.84
C LYS A 51 -12.18 1.33 -1.48
N SER A 52 -12.54 2.36 -2.24
CA SER A 52 -13.76 3.15 -2.01
C SER A 52 -15.03 2.45 -2.52
N SER A 53 -14.93 1.76 -3.64
CA SER A 53 -16.08 1.19 -4.37
C SER A 53 -16.49 -0.19 -3.87
N LYS A 54 -15.56 -0.99 -3.33
CA LYS A 54 -15.77 -2.36 -2.84
C LYS A 54 -16.87 -2.47 -1.79
N LYS A 55 -17.04 -1.46 -0.92
CA LYS A 55 -18.12 -1.42 0.06
C LYS A 55 -19.50 -1.44 -0.62
N TRP A 56 -19.66 -0.67 -1.68
CA TRP A 56 -20.92 -0.54 -2.41
C TRP A 56 -21.16 -1.73 -3.33
N LEU A 57 -20.12 -2.27 -3.95
CA LEU A 57 -20.24 -3.47 -4.79
C LEU A 57 -20.82 -4.67 -4.03
N ARG A 58 -20.55 -4.76 -2.72
CA ARG A 58 -21.11 -5.80 -1.84
C ARG A 58 -22.62 -5.68 -1.57
N THR A 59 -23.25 -4.55 -1.88
CA THR A 59 -24.70 -4.39 -1.69
C THR A 59 -25.51 -4.81 -2.91
N LEU A 60 -24.85 -5.16 -4.01
CA LEU A 60 -25.52 -5.64 -5.22
C LEU A 60 -25.97 -7.10 -5.04
N PRO A 61 -27.11 -7.52 -5.64
CA PRO A 61 -27.49 -8.94 -5.67
C PRO A 61 -26.44 -9.75 -6.44
N THR A 62 -25.92 -10.82 -5.84
CA THR A 62 -24.91 -11.73 -6.41
C THR A 62 -25.36 -13.17 -6.34
#